data_AF-A0A830ENI2-F1
#
_entry.id   AF-A0A830ENI2-F1
#
_cell.length_a   1.000
_cell.length_b   1.000
_cell.length_c   1.000
_cell.angle_alpha   90.00
_cell.angle_beta   90.00
_cell.angle_gamma   90.00
#
_symmetry.space_group_name_H-M   'P 1'
#
loop_
_entity.id
_entity.type
_entity.pdbx_description
1 polymer ?
#
loop_
_entity_poly.entity_id
_entity_poly.type
_entity_poly.pdbx_seq_one_letter_code
_entity_poly.pdbx_strand_id
1 'polypeptide(L)' 'MDPRNTPGYRMHRALTKLDRLEAAGLDEADRERIETARTHLQNVSLLSHPERQEEAAVHAES' A
#
# COMPACT_ATOMS: atom_id res chain seq x y z
N MET A 1 22.22 -9.88 -6.82
CA MET A 1 21.40 -8.93 -6.02
C MET A 1 20.37 -9.72 -5.24
N ASP A 2 20.07 -9.34 -3.99
CA ASP A 2 18.97 -9.96 -3.24
C ASP A 2 17.63 -9.56 -3.90
N PRO A 3 16.78 -10.52 -4.34
CA PRO A 3 15.48 -10.21 -4.92
C PRO A 3 14.58 -9.39 -3.97
N ARG A 4 14.86 -9.42 -2.67
CA ARG A 4 14.15 -8.65 -1.64
C ARG A 4 14.49 -7.16 -1.63
N ASN A 5 15.56 -6.76 -2.31
CA ASN A 5 15.98 -5.36 -2.42
C ASN A 5 15.43 -4.66 -3.67
N THR A 6 14.56 -5.31 -4.42
CA THR A 6 13.88 -4.67 -5.54
C THR A 6 12.81 -3.69 -5.02
N PRO A 7 12.63 -2.51 -5.66
CA PRO A 7 11.60 -1.55 -5.26
C PRO A 7 10.19 -2.15 -5.21
N GLY A 8 9.84 -2.97 -6.21
CA GLY A 8 8.54 -3.66 -6.26
C GLY A 8 8.32 -4.61 -5.10
N TYR A 9 9.32 -5.43 -4.74
CA TYR A 9 9.21 -6.34 -3.61
C TYR A 9 9.12 -5.59 -2.27
N ARG A 10 9.90 -4.52 -2.10
CA ARG A 10 9.85 -3.69 -0.89
C ARG A 10 8.46 -3.07 -0.69
N MET A 11 7.87 -2.56 -1.76
CA MET A 11 6.51 -1.99 -1.74
C MET A 11 5.46 -3.05 -1.40
N HIS A 12 5.47 -4.17 -2.11
CA HIS A 12 4.55 -5.28 -1.86
C HIS A 12 4.63 -5.77 -0.41
N ARG A 13 5.85 -5.97 0.11
CA ARG A 13 6.08 -6.38 1.50
C ARG A 13 5.55 -5.37 2.51
N ALA A 14 5.65 -4.07 2.25
CA ALA A 14 5.15 -3.04 3.15
C ALA A 14 3.62 -3.08 3.23
N LEU A 15 2.93 -3.16 2.09
CA LEU A 15 1.47 -3.27 2.02
C LEU A 15 0.96 -4.53 2.72
N THR A 16 1.53 -5.69 2.41
CA THR A 16 1.15 -6.95 3.07
C THR A 16 1.36 -6.92 4.58
N LYS A 17 2.37 -6.20 5.08
CA LYS A 17 2.55 -6.03 6.53
C LYS A 17 1.46 -5.18 7.14
N LEU A 18 1.06 -4.09 6.49
CA LEU A 18 -0.02 -3.23 6.97
C LEU A 18 -1.39 -3.93 6.91
N ASP A 19 -1.64 -4.74 5.88
CA ASP A 19 -2.89 -5.53 5.78
C ASP A 19 -3.01 -6.59 6.88
N ARG A 20 -1.87 -7.07 7.38
CA ARG A 20 -1.79 -8.06 8.46
C ARG A 20 -1.77 -7.44 9.85
N LEU A 21 -1.66 -6.12 9.97
CA LEU A 21 -1.85 -5.46 11.25
C LEU A 21 -3.33 -5.62 11.63
N GLU A 22 -3.56 -6.36 12.70
CA GLU A 22 -4.88 -6.50 13.26
C GLU A 22 -5.31 -5.15 13.83
N ALA A 23 -6.26 -4.49 13.14
CA ALA A 23 -6.80 -3.21 13.60
C ALA A 23 -7.67 -3.37 14.87
N ALA A 24 -8.07 -4.61 15.19
CA ALA A 24 -8.76 -4.92 16.43
C ALA A 24 -7.78 -4.79 17.60
N GLY A 25 -7.94 -3.73 18.39
CA GLY A 25 -7.07 -3.40 19.53
C GLY A 25 -6.24 -2.14 19.35
N LEU A 26 -6.28 -1.51 18.18
CA LEU A 26 -5.72 -0.18 17.95
C LEU A 26 -6.73 0.90 18.36
N ASP A 27 -6.21 2.02 18.86
CA ASP A 27 -7.04 3.21 19.02
C ASP A 27 -7.38 3.82 17.64
N GLU A 28 -8.32 4.76 17.64
CA GLU A 28 -8.76 5.40 16.39
C GLU A 28 -7.61 6.11 15.66
N ALA A 29 -6.69 6.72 16.40
CA ALA A 29 -5.57 7.46 15.82
C ALA A 29 -4.54 6.52 15.16
N ASP A 30 -4.31 5.35 15.76
CA ASP A 30 -3.47 4.30 15.21
C ASP A 30 -4.12 3.69 13.94
N ARG A 31 -5.44 3.49 13.95
CA ARG A 31 -6.19 3.02 12.79
C ARG A 31 -6.09 4.00 11.62
N GLU A 32 -6.34 5.28 11.87
CA GLU A 32 -6.23 6.34 10.86
C GLU A 32 -4.81 6.44 10.28
N ARG A 33 -3.78 6.30 11.13
CA ARG A 33 -2.38 6.29 10.68
C ARG A 33 -2.08 5.11 9.76
N ILE A 34 -2.62 3.92 10.04
CA ILE A 34 -2.45 2.74 9.18
C ILE A 34 -3.16 2.93 7.84
N GLU A 35 -4.39 3.44 7.84
CA GLU A 35 -5.13 3.72 6.60
C GLU A 35 -4.42 4.77 5.76
N THR A 36 -3.96 5.86 6.37
CA THR A 36 -3.18 6.91 5.70
C THR A 36 -1.91 6.35 5.08
N ALA A 37 -1.15 5.54 5.82
CA ALA A 37 0.06 4.90 5.32
C ALA A 37 -0.22 3.94 4.15
N ARG A 38 -1.32 3.19 4.21
CA ARG A 38 -1.75 2.29 3.13
C ARG A 38 -2.07 3.07 1.86
N THR A 39 -2.89 4.12 1.96
CA THR A 39 -3.26 4.99 0.83
C THR A 39 -2.03 5.63 0.19
N HIS A 40 -1.08 6.14 0.98
CA HIS A 40 0.16 6.70 0.44
C HIS A 40 1.00 5.66 -0.30
N LEU A 41 1.15 4.45 0.26
CA LEU A 41 1.93 3.40 -0.39
C LEU A 41 1.27 2.89 -1.67
N GLN A 42 -0.06 2.81 -1.72
CA GLN A 42 -0.81 2.50 -2.94
C GLN A 42 -0.56 3.57 -4.00
N ASN A 43 -0.69 4.86 -3.66
CA ASN A 43 -0.43 5.95 -4.59
C ASN A 43 0.99 5.94 -5.14
N VAL A 44 1.99 5.74 -4.28
CA VAL A 44 3.39 5.62 -4.72
C VAL A 44 3.58 4.38 -5.62
N SER A 45 2.92 3.27 -5.32
CA SER A 45 2.98 2.06 -6.16
C SER A 45 2.46 2.32 -7.57
N LEU A 46 1.36 3.07 -7.71
CA LEU A 46 0.77 3.46 -8.99
C LEU A 46 1.69 4.41 -9.77
N LEU A 47 2.23 5.43 -9.09
CA LEU A 47 3.15 6.38 -9.71
C LEU A 47 4.49 5.75 -10.13
N SER A 48 4.87 4.64 -9.49
CA SER A 48 6.11 3.92 -9.78
C SER A 48 5.94 2.85 -10.87
N HIS A 49 4.72 2.53 -11.30
CA HIS A 49 4.42 1.52 -12.31
C HIS A 49 3.38 2.06 -13.31
N PRO A 50 3.80 2.59 -14.47
CA PRO A 50 2.87 3.17 -15.45
C PRO A 50 1.80 2.17 -15.93
N GLU A 51 2.11 0.86 -15.95
CA GLU A 51 1.16 -0.20 -16.35
C GLU A 51 0.02 -0.43 -15.34
N ARG A 52 0.15 0.03 -14.08
CA ARG A 52 -0.91 -0.09 -13.06
C ARG A 52 -1.84 1.12 -12.97
N GLN A 53 -1.59 2.17 -13.74
CA GLN A 53 -2.43 3.37 -13.73
C GLN A 53 -3.82 3.10 -14.33
N GLU A 54 -3.95 2.13 -15.25
CA GLU A 54 -5.26 1.72 -15.81
C GLU A 54 -6.15 1.02 -14.77
N GLU A 55 -5.60 0.19 -13.89
CA GLU A 55 -6.36 -0.51 -12.83
C GLU A 55 -6.80 0.40 -11.68
N ALA A 56 -6.08 1.50 -11.41
CA ALA A 56 -6.49 2.45 -10.38
C ALA A 56 -7.56 3.42 -10.84
N ALA A 57 -7.59 3.77 -12.13
CA ALA A 57 -8.64 4.61 -12.69
C ALA A 57 -10.03 3.95 -12.59
N VAL A 58 -10.12 2.62 -12.76
CA VAL A 58 -11.39 1.89 -12.59
C VAL A 58 -11.87 1.78 -11.14
N HIS A 59 -10.99 1.96 -10.14
CA HIS A 59 -11.40 1.95 -8.72
C HIS A 59 -11.75 3.33 -8.16
N ALA A 60 -11.41 4.42 -8.86
CA ALA A 60 -11.79 5.79 -8.48
C ALA A 60 -13.19 6.19 -8.98
N GLU A 61 -13.81 5.39 -9.87
CA GLU A 61 -15.14 5.64 -10.44
C GLU A 61 -16.24 4.69 -9.89
N SER A 62 -16.20 4.32 -8.61
CA SER A 62 -17.30 3.58 -7.95
C SER A 62 -17.73 4.20 -6.63
#